data_AF-A0A7J7FU99-F1
#
_entry.id   AF-A0A7J7FU99-F1
#
_cell.length_a   1.000
_cell.length_b   1.000
_cell.length_c   1.000
_cell.angle_alpha   90.00
_cell.angle_beta   90.00
_cell.angle_gamma   90.00
#
_symmetry.space_group_name_H-M   'P 1'
#
loop_
_entity.id
_entity.type
_entity.pdbx_description
1 polymer ?
#
loop_
_entity_poly.entity_id
_entity_poly.type
_entity_poly.pdbx_seq_one_letter_code
_entity_poly.pdbx_strand_id
1 'polypeptide(L)'
;MGRVWMGKGIDSGGEDCVKKKKKKKKRGKKKRSNSPNSKGKEDGEERSGGLGVKEKQELVCLYPFTSSSSATQRKIKQQYDQLVRSNESNGLTLDQVGQFVNCLIEAKNELQHKSDVIQRKFTITKALLFKADRSSFDRFRQQIYKLELEQKRLEEDAFVYNWLQQQLKLSPAYKKMLEIGACMEMKAKSHEMTESTDAEFTDISFEELLAQEKKDSFWQKNGKPRSCTG
;
A
#
# COMPACT_ATOMS: atom_id res chain seq x y z
N MET A 1 30.42 -52.83 -32.81
CA MET A 1 29.89 -52.91 -31.43
C MET A 1 30.06 -54.37 -31.00
N GLY A 2 31.14 -54.77 -30.34
CA GLY A 2 31.42 -54.52 -28.91
C GLY A 2 31.25 -55.85 -28.18
N ARG A 3 32.35 -56.58 -27.96
CA ARG A 3 32.44 -58.00 -27.57
C ARG A 3 31.90 -58.31 -26.16
N VAL A 4 31.30 -59.49 -26.04
CA VAL A 4 31.09 -60.27 -24.80
C VAL A 4 32.43 -60.74 -24.24
N TRP A 5 32.66 -60.60 -22.92
CA TRP A 5 33.53 -61.47 -22.14
C TRP A 5 32.87 -61.78 -20.78
N MET A 6 32.54 -63.06 -20.57
CA MET A 6 32.46 -63.69 -19.25
C MET A 6 33.85 -64.25 -18.92
N GLY A 7 34.32 -64.06 -17.69
CA GLY A 7 35.55 -64.64 -17.15
C GLY A 7 35.56 -64.48 -15.63
N LYS A 8 35.96 -65.53 -14.92
CA LYS A 8 35.47 -65.99 -13.60
C LYS A 8 36.63 -66.12 -12.59
N GLY A 9 36.36 -65.96 -11.29
CA GLY A 9 37.22 -66.27 -10.11
C GLY A 9 37.15 -65.12 -9.08
N ILE A 10 36.63 -65.22 -7.83
CA ILE A 10 36.78 -66.17 -6.70
C ILE A 10 38.28 -66.39 -6.42
N ASP A 11 38.90 -65.99 -5.29
CA ASP A 11 38.47 -66.07 -3.88
C ASP A 11 39.31 -65.16 -2.93
N SER A 12 38.84 -65.08 -1.68
CA SER A 12 39.60 -65.00 -0.41
C SER A 12 39.66 -63.67 0.40
N GLY A 13 38.78 -63.64 1.41
CA GLY A 13 39.03 -63.21 2.81
C GLY A 13 38.94 -61.71 3.10
N GLY A 14 38.22 -61.20 4.09
CA GLY A 14 37.51 -61.77 5.23
C GLY A 14 36.95 -60.61 6.08
N GLU A 15 35.96 -60.92 6.88
CA GLU A 15 35.16 -60.06 7.78
C GLU A 15 35.99 -59.12 8.68
N ASP A 16 35.50 -57.93 9.03
CA ASP A 16 34.64 -57.81 10.22
C ASP A 16 34.09 -56.39 10.51
N CYS A 17 33.03 -56.44 11.28
CA CYS A 17 31.99 -55.49 11.63
C CYS A 17 32.37 -54.56 12.79
N VAL A 18 32.14 -53.23 12.68
CA VAL A 18 31.81 -52.43 13.89
C VAL A 18 30.74 -51.35 13.63
N LYS A 19 29.66 -51.51 14.39
CA LYS A 19 28.45 -50.69 14.47
C LYS A 19 28.67 -49.37 15.22
N LYS A 20 27.96 -48.33 14.74
CA LYS A 20 27.25 -47.24 15.46
C LYS A 20 27.54 -47.06 16.96
N LYS A 21 27.86 -45.82 17.37
CA LYS A 21 27.29 -45.22 18.60
C LYS A 21 26.90 -43.75 18.43
N LYS A 22 25.59 -43.52 18.49
CA LYS A 22 24.91 -42.26 18.82
C LYS A 22 25.48 -41.66 20.12
N LYS A 23 25.67 -40.33 20.17
CA LYS A 23 25.60 -39.60 21.44
C LYS A 23 24.57 -38.48 21.37
N LYS A 24 23.45 -38.77 22.03
CA LYS A 24 22.26 -37.97 22.32
C LYS A 24 22.62 -37.03 23.49
N LYS A 25 22.56 -35.70 23.35
CA LYS A 25 22.68 -34.79 24.50
C LYS A 25 21.27 -34.50 25.05
N LYS A 26 21.01 -35.02 26.26
CA LYS A 26 19.75 -34.94 27.01
C LYS A 26 19.56 -33.57 27.67
N ARG A 27 18.28 -33.17 27.78
CA ARG A 27 17.71 -32.14 28.68
C ARG A 27 18.12 -32.37 30.15
N GLY A 28 18.35 -31.28 30.89
CA GLY A 28 18.37 -31.24 32.36
C GLY A 28 17.34 -30.23 32.88
N LYS A 29 16.49 -30.66 33.81
CA LYS A 29 15.34 -29.95 34.37
C LYS A 29 15.63 -29.58 35.84
N LYS A 30 15.49 -28.28 36.17
CA LYS A 30 15.04 -27.62 37.42
C LYS A 30 15.58 -28.11 38.79
N LYS A 31 16.15 -27.20 39.58
CA LYS A 31 16.14 -27.27 41.07
C LYS A 31 15.64 -25.94 41.66
N ARG A 32 14.65 -26.05 42.55
CA ARG A 32 13.97 -24.99 43.32
C ARG A 32 14.79 -24.62 44.56
N SER A 33 14.65 -23.39 45.04
CA SER A 33 14.84 -23.02 46.46
C SER A 33 13.72 -22.05 46.87
N ASN A 34 12.97 -22.41 47.93
CA ASN A 34 11.96 -21.61 48.64
C ASN A 34 12.64 -20.92 49.84
N SER A 35 12.52 -19.60 50.03
CA SER A 35 11.66 -18.86 51.02
C SER A 35 12.42 -18.51 52.34
N PRO A 36 12.06 -17.48 53.19
CA PRO A 36 10.82 -16.67 53.20
C PRO A 36 10.91 -15.15 53.53
N ASN A 37 9.79 -14.47 53.22
CA ASN A 37 9.11 -13.37 53.94
C ASN A 37 9.66 -11.92 53.97
N SER A 38 8.95 -11.00 53.32
CA SER A 38 8.67 -9.63 53.79
C SER A 38 7.39 -9.12 53.09
N LYS A 39 6.47 -8.59 53.90
CA LYS A 39 5.07 -8.28 53.62
C LYS A 39 4.87 -6.99 52.80
N GLY A 40 3.72 -6.90 52.11
CA GLY A 40 3.10 -5.66 51.59
C GLY A 40 2.28 -5.96 50.32
N LYS A 41 1.02 -6.40 50.43
CA LYS A 41 -0.26 -5.65 50.39
C LYS A 41 -0.72 -5.22 48.98
N GLU A 42 -1.93 -5.69 48.64
CA GLU A 42 -3.02 -5.04 47.87
C GLU A 42 -2.76 -4.74 46.38
N ASP A 43 -3.66 -4.90 45.40
CA ASP A 43 -5.06 -5.34 45.29
C ASP A 43 -5.34 -5.52 43.77
N GLY A 44 -6.42 -6.25 43.42
CA GLY A 44 -7.21 -5.93 42.21
C GLY A 44 -7.15 -6.88 41.00
N GLU A 45 -8.09 -7.83 40.99
CA GLU A 45 -8.99 -8.20 39.87
C GLU A 45 -9.25 -7.05 38.85
N GLU A 46 -9.66 -7.19 37.58
CA GLU A 46 -10.31 -8.25 36.81
C GLU A 46 -10.38 -7.82 35.31
N ARG A 47 -10.59 -8.82 34.44
CA ARG A 47 -11.45 -8.81 33.23
C ARG A 47 -11.12 -7.94 31.99
N SER A 48 -10.66 -8.68 31.00
CA SER A 48 -11.22 -8.71 29.64
C SER A 48 -12.75 -8.56 29.61
N GLY A 49 -13.24 -7.53 28.94
CA GLY A 49 -14.66 -7.35 28.58
C GLY A 49 -14.80 -6.28 27.51
N GLY A 50 -15.40 -6.64 26.37
CA GLY A 50 -15.32 -5.90 25.12
C GLY A 50 -15.83 -4.46 25.13
N LEU A 51 -15.22 -3.65 24.27
CA LEU A 51 -15.73 -2.33 23.89
C LEU A 51 -15.82 -2.24 22.37
N GLY A 52 -16.86 -2.85 21.83
CA GLY A 52 -17.41 -2.44 20.56
C GLY A 52 -18.13 -1.10 20.72
N VAL A 53 -17.96 -0.21 19.73
CA VAL A 53 -18.88 0.90 19.40
C VAL A 53 -18.73 2.20 20.23
N LYS A 54 -17.59 2.48 20.87
CA LYS A 54 -17.28 3.85 21.38
C LYS A 54 -15.91 4.43 20.96
N GLU A 55 -15.20 3.77 20.06
CA GLU A 55 -13.82 4.10 19.68
C GLU A 55 -13.70 5.17 18.56
N LYS A 56 -14.73 5.99 18.34
CA LYS A 56 -14.75 6.97 17.23
C LYS A 56 -14.46 8.42 17.64
N GLN A 57 -14.33 8.72 18.93
CA GLN A 57 -14.14 10.09 19.42
C GLN A 57 -12.87 10.33 20.23
N GLU A 58 -12.11 9.29 20.55
CA GLU A 58 -10.86 9.39 21.33
C GLU A 58 -9.63 9.04 20.49
N LEU A 59 -9.65 9.39 19.20
CA LEU A 59 -8.42 9.43 18.38
C LEU A 59 -7.69 10.77 18.62
N VAL A 60 -7.61 11.16 19.89
CA VAL A 60 -6.79 12.26 20.39
C VAL A 60 -5.34 11.80 20.29
N CYS A 61 -4.72 12.08 19.14
CA CYS A 61 -3.28 12.12 18.89
C CYS A 61 -2.42 11.10 19.65
N LEU A 62 -2.77 9.80 19.61
CA LEU A 62 -1.84 8.75 19.99
C LEU A 62 -0.85 8.54 18.82
N TYR A 63 0.43 8.59 19.13
CA TYR A 63 1.49 8.35 18.15
C TYR A 63 1.36 6.92 17.59
N PRO A 64 1.11 6.74 16.28
CA PRO A 64 0.65 5.46 15.74
C PRO A 64 1.80 4.47 15.49
N PHE A 65 3.05 4.84 15.76
CA PHE A 65 4.22 4.03 15.48
C PHE A 65 4.79 3.43 16.77
N THR A 66 4.94 2.11 16.80
CA THR A 66 5.52 1.37 17.92
C THR A 66 6.95 0.94 17.63
N SER A 67 7.66 0.46 18.67
CA SER A 67 9.07 0.03 18.57
C SER A 67 9.30 -1.16 17.62
N SER A 68 8.27 -1.95 17.32
CA SER A 68 8.32 -3.08 16.38
C SER A 68 7.72 -2.71 15.02
N SER A 69 8.20 -1.61 14.41
CA SER A 69 7.63 -1.11 13.16
C SER A 69 8.15 -1.82 11.92
N SER A 70 7.24 -2.08 10.98
CA SER A 70 7.60 -2.62 9.67
C SER A 70 8.49 -1.67 8.87
N ALA A 71 9.06 -2.13 7.76
CA ALA A 71 9.82 -1.24 6.86
C ALA A 71 8.94 -0.09 6.33
N THR A 72 7.68 -0.37 5.99
CA THR A 72 6.70 0.62 5.53
C THR A 72 6.41 1.63 6.63
N GLN A 73 6.08 1.18 7.85
CA GLN A 73 5.84 2.06 8.99
C GLN A 73 7.07 2.92 9.33
N ARG A 74 8.29 2.37 9.28
CA ARG A 74 9.52 3.14 9.53
C ARG A 74 9.73 4.25 8.51
N LYS A 75 9.46 4.00 7.23
CA LYS A 75 9.53 5.04 6.18
C LYS A 75 8.53 6.17 6.44
N ILE A 76 7.27 5.81 6.70
CA ILE A 76 6.23 6.80 6.99
C ILE A 76 6.58 7.59 8.26
N LYS A 77 7.02 6.92 9.32
CA LYS A 77 7.46 7.52 10.58
C LYS A 77 8.57 8.54 10.37
N GLN A 78 9.59 8.18 9.59
CA GLN A 78 10.72 9.07 9.33
C GLN A 78 10.29 10.37 8.64
N GLN A 79 9.45 10.26 7.60
CA GLN A 79 8.93 11.42 6.88
C GLN A 79 7.98 12.26 7.75
N TYR A 80 7.11 11.60 8.52
CA TYR A 80 6.21 12.28 9.46
C TYR A 80 6.97 13.05 10.54
N ASP A 81 7.93 12.42 11.20
CA ASP A 81 8.73 13.06 12.26
C ASP A 81 9.53 14.25 11.69
N GLN A 82 10.01 14.16 10.46
CA GLN A 82 10.68 15.28 9.77
C GLN A 82 9.71 16.44 9.49
N LEU A 83 8.48 16.13 9.06
CA LEU A 83 7.45 17.12 8.81
C LEU A 83 7.08 17.88 10.09
N VAL A 84 6.89 17.14 11.19
CA VAL A 84 6.57 17.72 12.51
C VAL A 84 7.69 18.62 12.99
N ARG A 85 8.96 18.17 12.96
CA ARG A 85 10.12 19.01 13.33
C ARG A 85 10.25 20.28 12.49
N SER A 86 9.99 20.18 11.19
CA SER A 86 10.06 21.33 10.27
C SER A 86 8.93 22.32 10.54
N ASN A 87 7.75 21.82 10.90
CA ASN A 87 6.62 22.66 11.30
C ASN A 87 6.85 23.37 12.63
N GLU A 88 7.40 22.67 13.64
CA GLU A 88 7.75 23.26 14.94
C GLU A 88 8.79 24.39 14.84
N SER A 89 9.68 24.30 13.85
CA SER A 89 10.69 25.32 13.56
C SER A 89 10.23 26.40 12.57
N ASN A 90 8.94 26.41 12.17
CA ASN A 90 8.38 27.27 11.11
C ASN A 90 9.13 27.20 9.76
N GLY A 91 9.88 26.12 9.51
CA GLY A 91 10.65 25.87 8.30
C GLY A 91 10.00 24.89 7.33
N LEU A 92 8.69 24.64 7.48
CA LEU A 92 7.96 23.69 6.66
C LEU A 92 7.86 24.19 5.21
N THR A 93 8.31 23.35 4.26
CA THR A 93 8.27 23.68 2.83
C THR A 93 7.27 22.81 2.07
N LEU A 94 6.80 23.30 0.93
CA LEU A 94 5.90 22.55 0.06
C LEU A 94 6.54 21.25 -0.47
N ASP A 95 7.85 21.27 -0.72
CA ASP A 95 8.59 20.09 -1.17
C ASP A 95 8.57 18.98 -0.11
N GLN A 96 8.80 19.30 1.16
CA GLN A 96 8.69 18.34 2.27
C GLN A 96 7.29 17.75 2.41
N VAL A 97 6.25 18.57 2.21
CA VAL A 97 4.86 18.09 2.17
C VAL A 97 4.64 17.14 0.99
N GLY A 98 5.16 17.49 -0.19
CA GLY A 98 5.12 16.63 -1.38
C GLY A 98 5.82 15.29 -1.18
N GLN A 99 7.00 15.28 -0.57
CA GLN A 99 7.74 14.07 -0.20
C GLN A 99 6.93 13.18 0.75
N PHE A 100 6.29 13.77 1.76
CA PHE A 100 5.42 13.02 2.67
C PHE A 100 4.20 12.42 1.96
N VAL A 101 3.56 13.17 1.06
CA VAL A 101 2.43 12.67 0.24
C VAL A 101 2.88 11.51 -0.65
N ASN A 102 4.03 11.63 -1.32
CA ASN A 102 4.58 10.55 -2.14
C ASN A 102 4.87 9.31 -1.30
N CYS A 103 5.42 9.47 -0.09
CA CYS A 103 5.64 8.38 0.85
C CYS A 103 4.33 7.64 1.21
N LEU A 104 3.23 8.37 1.41
CA LEU A 104 1.91 7.77 1.67
C LEU A 104 1.35 7.04 0.44
N ILE A 105 1.56 7.56 -0.77
CA ILE A 105 1.14 6.91 -2.02
C ILE A 105 1.91 5.60 -2.22
N GLU A 106 3.23 5.63 -2.04
CA GLU A 106 4.07 4.44 -2.09
C GLU A 106 3.65 3.39 -1.06
N ALA A 107 3.39 3.81 0.17
CA ALA A 107 2.92 2.92 1.23
C ALA A 107 1.59 2.25 0.85
N LYS A 108 0.62 3.01 0.32
CA LYS A 108 -0.64 2.46 -0.19
C LYS A 108 -0.41 1.39 -1.26
N ASN A 109 0.45 1.69 -2.24
CA ASN A 109 0.75 0.78 -3.34
C ASN A 109 1.45 -0.50 -2.83
N GLU A 110 2.39 -0.36 -1.90
CA GLU A 110 3.08 -1.49 -1.27
C GLU A 110 2.11 -2.39 -0.50
N LEU A 111 1.21 -1.80 0.29
CA LEU A 111 0.21 -2.54 1.07
C LEU A 111 -0.81 -3.23 0.17
N GLN A 112 -1.29 -2.57 -0.88
CA GLN A 112 -2.18 -3.17 -1.85
C GLN A 112 -1.52 -4.35 -2.56
N HIS A 113 -0.28 -4.17 -3.03
CA HIS A 113 0.46 -5.24 -3.69
C HIS A 113 0.66 -6.44 -2.77
N LYS A 114 1.06 -6.22 -1.51
CA LYS A 114 1.21 -7.30 -0.52
C LYS A 114 -0.12 -8.02 -0.25
N SER A 115 -1.22 -7.28 -0.11
CA SER A 115 -2.57 -7.86 0.06
C SER A 115 -2.91 -8.80 -1.09
N ASP A 116 -2.76 -8.33 -2.32
CA ASP A 116 -3.03 -9.13 -3.51
C ASP A 116 -2.17 -10.40 -3.58
N VAL A 117 -0.88 -10.28 -3.27
CA VAL A 117 0.05 -11.43 -3.27
C VAL A 117 -0.36 -12.45 -2.21
N ILE A 118 -0.68 -12.00 -0.99
CA ILE A 118 -1.14 -12.89 0.09
C ILE A 118 -2.46 -13.57 -0.31
N GLN A 119 -3.43 -12.81 -0.83
CA GLN A 119 -4.73 -13.33 -1.22
C GLN A 119 -4.63 -14.37 -2.34
N ARG A 120 -3.80 -14.12 -3.37
CA ARG A 120 -3.53 -15.09 -4.44
C ARG A 120 -2.89 -16.36 -3.88
N LYS A 121 -1.86 -16.23 -3.04
CA LYS A 121 -1.21 -17.38 -2.40
C LYS A 121 -2.17 -18.17 -1.52
N PHE A 122 -3.03 -17.50 -0.76
CA PHE A 122 -4.03 -18.13 0.09
C PHE A 122 -5.02 -18.94 -0.74
N THR A 123 -5.54 -18.34 -1.80
CA THR A 123 -6.49 -18.98 -2.73
C THR A 123 -5.90 -20.23 -3.37
N ILE A 124 -4.68 -20.12 -3.93
CA ILE A 124 -3.99 -21.25 -4.56
C ILE A 124 -3.70 -22.34 -3.53
N THR A 125 -3.12 -21.99 -2.38
CA THR A 125 -2.73 -22.97 -1.34
C THR A 125 -3.95 -23.68 -0.77
N LYS A 126 -5.06 -22.96 -0.56
CA LYS A 126 -6.32 -23.53 -0.07
C LYS A 126 -6.92 -24.49 -1.10
N ALA A 127 -6.89 -24.14 -2.39
CA ALA A 127 -7.33 -25.04 -3.47
C ALA A 127 -6.45 -26.31 -3.55
N LEU A 128 -5.13 -26.18 -3.36
CA LEU A 128 -4.21 -27.32 -3.31
C LEU A 128 -4.45 -28.19 -2.07
N LEU A 129 -4.74 -27.59 -0.92
CA LEU A 129 -5.07 -28.32 0.32
C LEU A 129 -6.28 -29.23 0.14
N PHE A 130 -7.33 -28.79 -0.56
CA PHE A 130 -8.52 -29.60 -0.83
C PHE A 130 -8.24 -30.83 -1.69
N LYS A 131 -7.17 -30.82 -2.49
CA LYS A 131 -6.74 -31.95 -3.34
C LYS A 131 -5.53 -32.68 -2.77
N ALA A 132 -5.07 -32.31 -1.57
CA ALA A 132 -3.84 -32.84 -1.00
C ALA A 132 -4.02 -34.26 -0.48
N ASP A 133 -3.01 -35.09 -0.72
CA ASP A 133 -2.87 -36.38 -0.08
C ASP A 133 -2.36 -36.24 1.37
N ARG A 134 -2.37 -37.34 2.12
CA ARG A 134 -2.02 -37.32 3.54
C ARG A 134 -0.59 -36.86 3.83
N SER A 135 0.33 -37.00 2.86
CA SER A 135 1.73 -36.60 3.03
C SER A 135 1.98 -35.11 2.77
N SER A 136 1.23 -34.48 1.86
CA SER A 136 1.38 -33.05 1.53
C SER A 136 0.46 -32.12 2.32
N PHE A 137 -0.57 -32.67 2.96
CA PHE A 137 -1.57 -31.92 3.73
C PHE A 137 -0.96 -31.04 4.83
N ASP A 138 -0.05 -31.58 5.65
CA ASP A 138 0.58 -30.83 6.73
C ASP A 138 1.42 -29.65 6.19
N ARG A 139 2.12 -29.87 5.06
CA ARG A 139 2.89 -28.83 4.39
C ARG A 139 2.01 -27.66 3.97
N PHE A 140 0.85 -27.93 3.36
CA PHE A 140 -0.07 -26.87 2.93
C PHE A 140 -0.72 -26.15 4.12
N ARG A 141 -1.06 -26.87 5.19
CA ARG A 141 -1.51 -26.24 6.45
C ARG A 141 -0.48 -25.26 7.00
N GLN A 142 0.79 -25.66 7.07
CA GLN A 142 1.85 -24.78 7.54
C GLN A 142 2.03 -23.54 6.65
N GLN A 143 1.86 -23.67 5.33
CA GLN A 143 1.89 -22.52 4.41
C GLN A 143 0.74 -21.55 4.68
N ILE A 144 -0.47 -22.08 4.91
CA ILE A 144 -1.65 -21.26 5.27
C ILE A 144 -1.39 -20.50 6.57
N TYR A 145 -0.92 -21.16 7.63
CA TYR A 145 -0.61 -20.48 8.90
C TYR A 145 0.42 -19.35 8.74
N LYS A 146 1.44 -19.53 7.90
CA LYS A 146 2.41 -18.47 7.62
C LYS A 146 1.77 -17.28 6.89
N LEU A 147 0.90 -17.56 5.92
CA LEU A 147 0.16 -16.51 5.20
C LEU A 147 -0.80 -15.75 6.11
N GLU A 148 -1.46 -16.42 7.06
CA GLU A 148 -2.31 -15.77 8.07
C GLU A 148 -1.51 -14.81 8.95
N LEU A 149 -0.29 -15.19 9.34
CA LEU A 149 0.59 -14.32 10.11
C LEU A 149 1.11 -13.14 9.28
N GLU A 150 1.45 -13.35 8.01
CA GLU A 150 1.79 -12.27 7.08
C GLU A 150 0.60 -11.31 6.88
N GLN A 151 -0.63 -11.84 6.79
CA GLN A 151 -1.86 -11.05 6.69
C GLN A 151 -2.08 -10.21 7.95
N LYS A 152 -1.92 -10.80 9.14
CA LYS A 152 -2.04 -10.06 10.41
C LYS A 152 -1.06 -8.89 10.50
N ARG A 153 0.19 -9.11 10.09
CA ARG A 153 1.18 -8.03 10.05
C ARG A 153 0.84 -6.96 9.01
N LEU A 154 0.27 -7.35 7.87
CA LEU A 154 -0.20 -6.39 6.87
C LEU A 154 -1.37 -5.54 7.40
N GLU A 155 -2.29 -6.15 8.14
CA GLU A 155 -3.42 -5.44 8.77
C GLU A 155 -2.94 -4.35 9.74
N GLU A 156 -1.87 -4.60 10.50
CA GLU A 156 -1.24 -3.61 11.38
C GLU A 156 -0.67 -2.42 10.57
N ASP A 157 0.03 -2.68 9.47
CA ASP A 157 0.54 -1.62 8.59
C ASP A 157 -0.59 -0.80 7.95
N ALA A 158 -1.65 -1.48 7.49
CA ALA A 158 -2.82 -0.85 6.91
C ALA A 158 -3.60 -0.01 7.93
N PHE A 159 -3.67 -0.47 9.19
CA PHE A 159 -4.27 0.28 10.28
C PHE A 159 -3.55 1.63 10.48
N VAL A 160 -2.21 1.63 10.57
CA VAL A 160 -1.42 2.86 10.72
C VAL A 160 -1.63 3.81 9.55
N TYR A 161 -1.62 3.29 8.31
CA TYR A 161 -1.89 4.09 7.12
C TYR A 161 -3.28 4.74 7.15
N ASN A 162 -4.32 3.94 7.44
CA ASN A 162 -5.70 4.43 7.50
C ASN A 162 -5.90 5.44 8.63
N TRP A 163 -5.27 5.23 9.78
CA TRP A 163 -5.27 6.16 10.90
C TRP A 163 -4.69 7.51 10.48
N LEU A 164 -3.50 7.51 9.85
CA LEU A 164 -2.87 8.74 9.35
C LEU A 164 -3.77 9.45 8.34
N GLN A 165 -4.39 8.70 7.45
CA GLN A 165 -5.30 9.26 6.45
C GLN A 165 -6.55 9.88 7.09
N GLN A 166 -7.08 9.29 8.15
CA GLN A 166 -8.18 9.88 8.92
C GLN A 166 -7.74 11.16 9.63
N GLN A 167 -6.58 11.16 10.28
CA GLN A 167 -6.04 12.35 10.95
C GLN A 167 -5.83 13.52 9.98
N LEU A 168 -5.29 13.25 8.79
CA LEU A 168 -5.14 14.26 7.74
C LEU A 168 -6.49 14.86 7.33
N LYS A 169 -7.54 14.04 7.19
CA LYS A 169 -8.90 14.53 6.84
C LYS A 169 -9.53 15.40 7.92
N LEU A 170 -9.17 15.19 9.18
CA LEU A 170 -9.68 15.99 10.31
C LEU A 170 -8.91 17.30 10.51
N SER A 171 -7.70 17.39 9.95
CA SER A 171 -6.81 18.55 10.09
C SER A 171 -7.46 19.86 9.60
N PRO A 172 -7.24 20.98 10.31
CA PRO A 172 -7.65 22.32 9.84
C PRO A 172 -7.12 22.65 8.45
N ALA A 173 -5.90 22.22 8.12
CA ALA A 173 -5.28 22.48 6.81
C ALA A 173 -6.07 21.80 5.67
N TYR A 174 -6.51 20.57 5.87
CA TYR A 174 -7.32 19.84 4.90
C TYR A 174 -8.69 20.49 4.71
N LYS A 175 -9.33 20.92 5.80
CA LYS A 175 -10.61 21.67 5.72
C LYS A 175 -10.44 22.98 4.94
N LYS A 176 -9.38 23.74 5.22
CA LYS A 176 -9.06 24.98 4.50
C LYS A 176 -8.79 24.73 3.01
N MET A 177 -8.07 23.67 2.67
CA MET A 177 -7.84 23.27 1.28
C MET A 177 -9.17 23.02 0.55
N LEU A 178 -10.12 22.31 1.19
CA LEU A 178 -11.46 22.09 0.60
C LEU A 178 -12.25 23.40 0.43
N GLU A 179 -12.22 24.28 1.44
CA GLU A 179 -12.88 25.60 1.37
C GLU A 179 -12.33 26.45 0.20
N ILE A 180 -11.01 26.48 0.02
CA ILE A 180 -10.37 27.19 -1.09
C ILE A 180 -10.78 26.59 -2.43
N GLY A 181 -10.78 25.26 -2.56
CA GLY A 181 -11.21 24.57 -3.78
C GLY A 181 -12.66 24.90 -4.16
N ALA A 182 -13.57 24.88 -3.19
CA ALA A 182 -14.97 25.25 -3.43
C ALA A 182 -15.12 26.72 -3.83
N CYS A 183 -14.38 27.64 -3.17
CA CYS A 183 -14.37 29.05 -3.56
C CYS A 183 -13.86 29.25 -4.99
N MET A 184 -12.82 28.53 -5.40
CA MET A 184 -12.26 28.62 -6.75
C MET A 184 -13.25 28.09 -7.81
N GLU A 185 -13.94 26.98 -7.52
CA GLU A 185 -14.94 26.42 -8.43
C GLU A 185 -16.14 27.35 -8.62
N MET A 186 -16.63 27.99 -7.54
CA MET A 186 -17.71 28.98 -7.64
C MET A 186 -17.28 30.21 -8.44
N LYS A 187 -16.04 30.68 -8.25
CA LYS A 187 -15.49 31.79 -9.04
C LYS A 187 -15.34 31.45 -10.52
N ALA A 188 -14.93 30.23 -10.84
CA ALA A 188 -14.85 29.75 -12.22
C ALA A 188 -16.23 29.73 -12.88
N LYS A 189 -17.24 29.18 -12.20
CA LYS A 189 -18.64 29.14 -12.69
C LYS A 189 -19.24 30.53 -12.85
N SER A 190 -18.92 31.47 -11.96
CA SER A 190 -19.39 32.85 -12.10
C SER A 190 -18.69 33.59 -13.24
N HIS A 191 -17.39 33.35 -13.47
CA HIS A 191 -16.63 33.97 -14.56
C HIS A 191 -17.13 33.50 -15.93
N GLU A 192 -17.39 32.19 -16.05
CA GLU A 192 -17.97 31.58 -17.26
C GLU A 192 -19.37 32.14 -17.58
N MET A 193 -20.16 32.47 -16.55
CA MET A 193 -21.50 33.05 -16.72
C MET A 193 -21.50 34.58 -16.95
N THR A 194 -20.41 35.28 -16.63
CA THR A 194 -20.23 36.70 -16.96
C THR A 194 -19.65 36.92 -18.35
N GLU A 195 -18.79 36.02 -18.85
CA GLU A 195 -18.28 36.09 -20.23
C GLU A 195 -19.36 35.79 -21.29
N SER A 196 -20.47 35.13 -20.91
CA SER A 196 -21.61 34.90 -21.81
C SER A 196 -22.60 36.07 -21.91
N THR A 197 -22.43 37.14 -21.11
CA THR A 197 -23.42 38.24 -21.05
C THR A 197 -22.86 39.60 -21.49
N ASP A 198 -21.55 39.73 -21.72
CA ASP A 198 -20.89 41.02 -22.04
C ASP A 198 -20.07 41.00 -23.34
N ALA A 199 -20.40 40.09 -24.24
CA ALA A 199 -20.21 40.32 -25.65
C ALA A 199 -21.59 40.18 -26.28
N GLU A 200 -22.10 41.28 -26.81
CA GLU A 200 -23.18 41.32 -27.78
C GLU A 200 -22.69 40.63 -29.08
N PHE A 201 -22.31 39.34 -28.96
CA PHE A 201 -22.27 38.40 -30.07
C PHE A 201 -23.73 38.30 -30.50
N THR A 202 -24.09 39.15 -31.45
CA THR A 202 -25.22 38.89 -32.31
C THR A 202 -25.01 37.48 -32.84
N ASP A 203 -25.85 36.54 -32.43
CA ASP A 203 -25.88 35.17 -32.93
C ASP A 203 -26.16 35.24 -34.44
N ILE A 204 -25.09 35.40 -35.23
CA ILE A 204 -25.19 35.36 -36.67
C ILE A 204 -25.67 33.96 -37.05
N SER A 205 -26.81 33.90 -37.74
CA SER A 205 -27.30 32.61 -38.19
C SER A 205 -26.35 32.04 -39.25
N PHE A 206 -26.29 30.71 -39.36
CA PHE A 206 -25.50 30.04 -40.40
C PHE A 206 -25.79 30.59 -41.81
N GLU A 207 -27.04 30.96 -42.08
CA GLU A 207 -27.48 31.56 -43.34
C GLU A 207 -26.90 32.97 -43.57
N GLU A 208 -26.78 33.75 -42.50
CA GLU A 208 -26.22 35.11 -42.54
C GLU A 208 -24.71 35.09 -42.77
N LEU A 209 -24.01 34.11 -42.19
CA LEU A 209 -22.58 33.88 -42.40
C LEU A 209 -22.29 33.49 -43.86
N LEU A 210 -23.10 32.59 -44.44
CA LEU A 210 -23.01 32.22 -45.86
C LEU A 210 -23.30 33.41 -46.79
N ALA A 211 -24.27 34.25 -46.43
CA ALA A 211 -24.60 35.45 -47.21
C ALA A 211 -23.45 36.47 -47.21
N GLN A 212 -22.69 36.57 -46.11
CA GLN A 212 -21.53 37.43 -46.00
C GLN A 212 -20.35 36.90 -46.83
N GLU A 213 -20.06 35.60 -46.80
CA GLU A 213 -18.99 34.99 -47.61
C GLU A 213 -19.27 35.09 -49.12
N LYS A 214 -20.53 34.92 -49.54
CA LYS A 214 -20.92 35.07 -50.95
C LYS A 214 -20.72 36.49 -51.49
N LYS A 215 -20.73 37.50 -50.61
CA LYS A 215 -20.45 38.90 -50.95
C LYS A 215 -18.95 39.23 -50.89
N ASP A 216 -18.12 38.31 -50.41
CA ASP A 216 -16.68 38.52 -50.38
C ASP A 216 -16.13 38.49 -51.82
N SER A 217 -15.66 39.66 -52.24
CA SER A 217 -15.08 39.89 -53.57
C SER A 217 -13.79 39.10 -53.77
N PHE A 218 -13.18 38.59 -52.69
CA PHE A 218 -12.02 37.69 -52.76
C PHE A 218 -12.28 36.43 -53.60
N TRP A 219 -13.51 35.91 -53.56
CA TRP A 219 -13.92 34.73 -54.34
C TRP A 219 -14.48 35.06 -55.73
N GLN A 220 -14.82 36.33 -55.99
CA GLN A 220 -15.22 36.78 -57.31
C GLN A 220 -13.98 36.96 -58.20
N LYS A 221 -13.40 35.84 -58.62
CA LYS A 221 -12.39 35.77 -59.68
C LYS A 221 -13.00 36.28 -60.98
N ASN A 222 -13.01 37.60 -61.17
CA ASN A 222 -13.15 38.23 -62.47
C ASN A 222 -11.85 37.98 -63.26
N GLY A 223 -11.72 36.75 -63.76
CA GLY A 223 -10.64 36.33 -64.64
C GLY A 223 -10.71 37.09 -65.95
N LYS A 224 -9.93 38.16 -66.07
CA LYS A 224 -9.55 38.72 -67.37
C LYS A 224 -8.32 37.93 -67.85
N PRO A 225 -8.38 37.16 -68.95
CA PRO A 225 -7.19 36.52 -69.48
C PRO A 225 -6.20 37.59 -69.93
N ARG A 226 -4.96 37.55 -69.42
CA ARG A 226 -3.88 38.41 -69.89
C ARG A 226 -3.52 38.00 -71.32
N SER A 227 -3.72 38.89 -72.28
CA SER A 227 -3.16 38.77 -73.62
C SER A 227 -1.64 38.93 -73.52
N CYS A 228 -0.90 37.92 -73.99
CA CYS A 228 0.56 37.97 -74.11
C CYS A 228 0.96 38.81 -75.33
N THR A 229 1.83 39.78 -75.14
CA THR A 229 2.63 40.40 -76.22
C THR A 229 3.96 40.83 -75.65
N GLY A 230 5.06 40.41 -76.28
CA GLY A 230 6.44 40.76 -75.94
C GLY A 230 7.31 39.55 -75.72
#